data_AF-A0A1F2SN10-F1
#
_entry.id   AF-A0A1F2SN10-F1
#
_cell.length_a   1.000
_cell.length_b   1.000
_cell.length_c   1.000
_cell.angle_alpha   90.00
_cell.angle_beta   90.00
_cell.angle_gamma   90.00
#
_symmetry.space_group_name_H-M   'P 1'
#
loop_
_entity.id
_entity.type
_entity.pdbx_description
1 polymer ?
#
loop_
_entity_poly.entity_id
_entity_poly.type
_entity_poly.pdbx_seq_one_letter_code
_entity_poly.pdbx_strand_id
1 'polypeptide(L)'
;MAAWDRVPSDRQRGSPHDYLTTEFPLLAQFLEADSHGFRAKVFGLSIVGGDPEVDPEFLAQFRQSDPAALGYVISEGVGGVTRDGDILQPIYWALGL
;
A
#
# COMPACT_ATOMS: atom_id res chain seq x y z
N MET A 1 -12.19 -0.87 3.55
CA MET A 1 -11.36 -0.64 2.35
C MET A 1 -10.30 0.38 2.69
N ALA A 2 -9.05 0.07 2.46
CA ALA A 2 -7.92 0.97 2.60
C ALA A 2 -7.61 1.67 1.27
N ALA A 3 -6.76 2.70 1.30
CA ALA A 3 -6.47 3.52 0.12
C ALA A 3 -5.89 2.70 -1.05
N TRP A 4 -5.10 1.67 -0.77
CA TRP A 4 -4.49 0.82 -1.81
C TRP A 4 -5.52 -0.09 -2.51
N ASP A 5 -6.63 -0.44 -1.83
CA ASP A 5 -7.71 -1.24 -2.43
C ASP A 5 -8.36 -0.53 -3.63
N ARG A 6 -8.29 0.81 -3.70
CA ARG A 6 -8.87 1.64 -4.75
C ARG A 6 -7.88 2.01 -5.87
N VAL A 7 -6.60 1.68 -5.72
CA VAL A 7 -5.61 1.95 -6.76
C VAL A 7 -5.84 0.96 -7.91
N PRO A 8 -5.94 1.44 -9.17
CA PRO A 8 -6.08 0.55 -10.33
C PRO A 8 -4.98 -0.52 -10.39
N SER A 9 -5.35 -1.76 -10.74
CA SER A 9 -4.45 -2.92 -10.69
C SER A 9 -3.22 -2.77 -11.58
N ASP A 10 -3.30 -2.00 -12.66
CA ASP A 10 -2.19 -1.68 -13.54
C ASP A 10 -1.12 -0.80 -12.86
N ARG A 11 -1.56 0.06 -11.93
CA ARG A 11 -0.70 0.94 -11.14
C ARG A 11 -0.22 0.29 -9.85
N GLN A 12 -0.95 -0.68 -9.29
CA GLN A 12 -0.49 -1.49 -8.17
C GLN A 12 0.76 -2.35 -8.51
N ARG A 13 1.10 -2.51 -9.79
CA ARG A 13 2.33 -3.19 -10.22
C ARG A 13 3.61 -2.38 -9.97
N GLY A 14 3.49 -1.07 -9.83
CA GLY A 14 4.59 -0.18 -9.45
C GLY A 14 4.75 -0.11 -7.93
N SER A 15 5.72 0.68 -7.46
CA SER A 15 5.89 0.90 -6.03
C SER A 15 4.85 1.91 -5.50
N PRO A 16 4.53 1.89 -4.19
CA PRO A 16 3.74 2.94 -3.55
C PRO A 16 4.35 4.33 -3.75
N HIS A 17 5.68 4.40 -3.84
CA HIS A 17 6.39 5.63 -4.14
C HIS A 17 6.14 6.08 -5.57
N ASP A 18 6.23 5.19 -6.56
CA ASP A 18 5.94 5.51 -7.96
C ASP A 18 4.53 6.08 -8.14
N TYR A 19 3.55 5.51 -7.43
CA TYR A 19 2.17 5.99 -7.44
C TYR A 19 2.08 7.42 -6.89
N LEU A 20 2.73 7.71 -5.76
CA LEU A 20 2.77 9.06 -5.19
C LEU A 20 3.48 10.06 -6.11
N THR A 21 4.62 9.70 -6.69
CA THR A 21 5.36 10.59 -7.61
C THR A 21 4.55 10.91 -8.86
N THR A 22 3.77 9.95 -9.36
CA THR A 22 2.96 10.11 -10.57
C THR A 22 1.69 10.92 -10.32
N GLU A 23 0.94 10.57 -9.28
CA GLU A 23 -0.40 11.13 -9.04
C GLU A 23 -0.38 12.35 -8.11
N PHE A 24 0.62 12.46 -7.23
CA PHE A 24 0.73 13.50 -6.20
C PHE A 24 2.16 14.07 -6.11
N PRO A 25 2.72 14.62 -7.21
CA PRO A 25 4.14 14.99 -7.29
C PRO A 25 4.58 15.99 -6.22
N LEU A 26 3.72 16.96 -5.84
CA LEU A 26 4.06 17.92 -4.79
C LEU A 26 4.18 17.27 -3.41
N LEU A 27 3.35 16.27 -3.12
CA LEU A 27 3.43 15.52 -1.88
C LEU A 27 4.69 14.65 -1.86
N ALA A 28 5.02 13.98 -2.97
CA ALA A 28 6.25 13.20 -3.09
C ALA A 28 7.49 14.08 -2.85
N GLN A 29 7.57 15.23 -3.52
CA GLN A 29 8.66 16.19 -3.33
C GLN A 29 8.75 16.72 -1.90
N PHE A 30 7.60 16.96 -1.25
CA PHE A 30 7.59 17.38 0.15
C PHE A 30 8.16 16.30 1.08
N LEU A 31 7.81 15.03 0.86
CA LEU A 31 8.33 13.91 1.65
C LEU A 31 9.83 13.66 1.40
N GLU A 32 10.29 13.85 0.17
CA GLU A 32 11.70 13.71 -0.21
C GLU A 32 12.59 14.85 0.32
N ALA A 33 12.02 16.06 0.46
CA ALA A 33 12.79 17.24 0.85
C ALA A 33 13.38 17.15 2.27
N ASP A 34 12.88 16.24 3.12
CA ASP A 34 13.29 16.03 4.52
C ASP A 34 13.54 17.35 5.29
N SER A 35 12.78 18.39 4.93
CA SER A 35 13.09 19.78 5.25
C SER A 35 12.94 20.12 6.74
N HIS A 36 12.44 19.17 7.52
CA HIS A 36 12.14 19.30 8.95
C HIS A 36 12.75 18.17 9.81
N GLY A 37 13.67 17.37 9.26
CA GLY A 37 14.27 16.24 9.98
C GLY A 37 13.27 15.13 10.30
N PHE A 38 12.27 14.96 9.44
CA PHE A 38 11.22 13.96 9.58
C PHE A 38 11.44 12.86 8.55
N ARG A 39 11.89 11.70 9.04
CA ARG A 39 12.03 10.52 8.19
C ARG A 39 10.64 9.99 7.81
N ALA A 40 10.31 10.00 6.54
CA ALA A 40 9.10 9.39 5.99
C ALA A 40 9.38 8.01 5.37
N LYS A 41 8.36 7.15 5.35
CA LYS A 41 8.34 5.92 4.55
C LYS A 41 6.94 5.71 3.97
N VAL A 42 6.89 5.30 2.71
CA VAL A 42 5.64 5.10 1.97
C VAL A 42 5.29 3.62 1.95
N PHE A 43 4.04 3.30 2.26
CA PHE A 43 3.49 1.95 2.22
C PHE A 43 2.16 1.95 1.46
N GLY A 44 1.92 0.92 0.66
CA GLY A 44 0.61 0.64 0.08
C GLY A 44 -0.14 -0.34 0.97
N LEU A 45 -1.18 0.11 1.68
CA LEU A 45 -1.96 -0.76 2.57
C LEU A 45 -3.30 -1.14 1.95
N SER A 46 -3.54 -2.44 1.87
CA SER A 46 -4.79 -3.05 1.47
C SER A 46 -5.34 -3.88 2.64
N ILE A 47 -6.62 -3.71 2.99
CA ILE A 47 -7.24 -4.48 4.08
C ILE A 47 -7.97 -5.70 3.52
N VAL A 48 -8.49 -5.61 2.29
CA VAL A 48 -9.32 -6.66 1.70
C VAL A 48 -8.69 -7.27 0.46
N GLY A 49 -7.85 -6.52 -0.26
CA GLY A 49 -7.10 -6.99 -1.42
C GLY A 49 -7.58 -6.46 -2.77
N GLY A 50 -8.54 -5.55 -2.76
CA GLY A 50 -9.28 -5.11 -3.94
C GLY A 50 -10.57 -4.41 -3.57
N ASP A 51 -11.34 -4.02 -4.58
CA ASP A 51 -12.58 -3.28 -4.39
C ASP A 51 -13.80 -4.14 -4.82
N PRO A 52 -14.60 -4.63 -3.86
CA PRO A 52 -15.74 -5.49 -4.14
C PRO A 52 -16.91 -4.78 -4.83
N GLU A 53 -16.91 -3.44 -4.86
CA GLU A 53 -17.94 -2.65 -5.54
C GLU A 53 -17.70 -2.56 -7.05
N VAL A 54 -16.44 -2.70 -7.49
CA VAL A 54 -16.03 -2.56 -8.90
C VAL A 54 -15.58 -3.88 -9.53
N ASP A 55 -15.24 -4.89 -8.73
CA ASP A 55 -14.80 -6.22 -9.20
C ASP A 55 -15.69 -7.35 -8.65
N PRO A 56 -16.67 -7.81 -9.44
CA PRO A 56 -17.56 -8.92 -9.07
C PRO A 56 -16.85 -10.27 -8.88
N GLU A 57 -15.74 -10.50 -9.58
CA GLU A 57 -14.93 -11.73 -9.42
C GLU A 57 -14.20 -11.70 -8.08
N PHE A 58 -13.62 -10.56 -7.72
CA PHE A 58 -13.02 -10.33 -6.41
C PHE A 58 -14.06 -10.49 -5.28
N LEU A 59 -15.27 -9.96 -5.42
CA LEU A 59 -16.34 -10.12 -4.42
C LEU A 59 -16.69 -11.61 -4.18
N ALA A 60 -16.72 -12.42 -5.25
CA ALA A 60 -17.01 -13.84 -5.13
C ALA A 60 -15.89 -14.61 -4.40
N GLN A 61 -14.63 -14.25 -4.64
CA GLN A 61 -13.48 -14.79 -3.91
C GLN A 61 -13.46 -14.32 -2.45
N PHE A 62 -13.66 -13.02 -2.21
CA PHE A 62 -13.71 -12.41 -0.88
C PHE A 62 -14.70 -13.11 0.05
N ARG A 63 -15.89 -13.46 -0.46
CA ARG A 63 -16.93 -14.18 0.31
C ARG A 63 -16.54 -15.59 0.73
N GLN A 64 -15.54 -16.20 0.09
CA GLN A 64 -15.09 -17.56 0.35
C GLN A 64 -13.77 -17.60 1.15
N SER A 65 -13.10 -16.46 1.31
CA SER A 65 -11.82 -16.34 2.01
C SER A 65 -12.00 -16.08 3.51
N ASP A 66 -11.00 -16.48 4.31
CA ASP A 66 -10.91 -16.07 5.72
C ASP A 66 -10.52 -14.59 5.82
N PRO A 67 -11.37 -13.70 6.38
CA PRO A 67 -11.06 -12.28 6.54
C PRO A 67 -9.78 -11.98 7.30
N ALA A 68 -9.36 -12.87 8.21
CA ALA A 68 -8.13 -12.69 8.98
C ALA A 68 -6.86 -12.93 8.14
N ALA A 69 -6.99 -13.62 7.01
CA ALA A 69 -5.92 -13.84 6.04
C ALA A 69 -5.95 -12.80 4.90
N LEU A 70 -6.85 -11.81 4.96
CA LEU A 70 -6.99 -10.78 3.95
C LEU A 70 -6.17 -9.54 4.31
N GLY A 71 -5.75 -8.86 3.24
CA GLY A 71 -4.94 -7.66 3.35
C GLY A 71 -3.46 -7.93 3.17
N TYR A 72 -2.76 -6.85 2.85
CA TYR A 72 -1.33 -6.86 2.63
C TYR A 72 -0.77 -5.45 2.68
N VAL A 73 0.53 -5.38 2.89
CA VAL A 73 1.33 -4.19 2.74
C VAL A 73 2.24 -4.36 1.53
N ILE A 74 2.24 -3.37 0.65
CA ILE A 74 3.26 -3.17 -0.35
C ILE A 74 4.29 -2.21 0.23
N SER A 75 5.56 -2.57 0.14
CA SER A 75 6.66 -1.71 0.54
C SER A 75 7.79 -1.77 -0.47
N GLU A 76 8.57 -0.71 -0.57
CA GLU A 76 9.78 -0.68 -1.38
C GLU A 76 11.01 -0.68 -0.48
N GLY A 77 11.99 -1.53 -0.82
CA GLY A 77 13.27 -1.62 -0.14
C GLY A 77 14.40 -1.97 -1.10
N VAL A 78 15.56 -2.33 -0.55
CA VAL A 78 16.78 -2.61 -1.35
C VAL A 78 16.60 -3.76 -2.35
N GLY A 79 15.69 -4.70 -2.06
CA GLY A 79 15.35 -5.82 -2.95
C GLY A 79 14.24 -5.54 -3.96
N GLY A 80 13.76 -4.29 -4.05
CA GLY A 80 12.61 -3.89 -4.86
C GLY A 80 11.29 -3.87 -4.07
N VAL A 81 10.19 -3.99 -4.81
CA VAL A 81 8.83 -3.95 -4.25
C VAL A 81 8.46 -5.31 -3.68
N THR A 82 8.06 -5.33 -2.41
CA THR A 82 7.61 -6.53 -1.70
C THR A 82 6.14 -6.42 -1.33
N ARG A 83 5.45 -7.57 -1.30
CA ARG A 83 4.09 -7.73 -0.78
C ARG A 83 4.13 -8.65 0.43
N ASP A 84 3.68 -8.15 1.58
CA ASP A 84 3.67 -8.87 2.85
C ASP A 84 2.23 -8.94 3.40
N GLY A 85 1.85 -10.05 4.03
CA GLY A 85 0.54 -10.21 4.68
C GLY A 85 0.45 -9.53 6.05
N ASP A 86 1.58 -9.13 6.63
CA ASP A 86 1.60 -8.41 7.91
C ASP A 86 1.23 -6.94 7.72
N ILE A 87 -0.05 -6.65 7.94
CA ILE A 87 -0.62 -5.30 7.85
C ILE A 87 -0.08 -4.33 8.91
N LEU A 88 0.63 -4.80 9.93
CA LEU A 88 1.18 -3.99 11.02
C LEU A 88 2.58 -3.44 10.70
N GLN A 89 3.18 -3.82 9.57
CA GLN A 89 4.47 -3.31 9.06
C GLN A 89 4.65 -1.78 9.20
N PRO A 90 3.67 -0.92 8.83
CA PRO A 90 3.83 0.53 8.98
C PRO A 90 3.95 0.97 10.45
N ILE A 91 3.28 0.25 11.36
CA ILE A 91 3.30 0.53 12.80
C ILE A 91 4.67 0.15 13.37
N TYR A 92 5.19 -1.03 13.03
CA TYR A 92 6.52 -1.44 13.48
C TYR A 92 7.59 -0.45 13.03
N TRP A 93 7.55 -0.03 11.76
CA TRP A 93 8.47 0.98 11.26
C TRP A 93 8.36 2.31 12.01
N ALA A 94 7.14 2.78 12.30
CA ALA A 94 6.93 4.02 13.05
C ALA A 94 7.44 3.93 14.50
N LEU A 95 7.43 2.73 15.09
CA LEU A 95 7.95 2.46 16.44
C LEU A 95 9.46 2.13 16.44
N GLY A 96 10.08 1.93 15.28
CA GLY A 96 11.48 1.52 15.16
C GLY A 96 11.73 0.06 15.53
N LEU A 97 10.71 -0.81 15.36
CA LEU A 97 10.74 -2.25 15.63
C LEU A 97 11.07 -3.06 14.37
#